data_AF-A0A9D2N3Q9-F1
#
_entry.id   AF-A0A9D2N3Q9-F1
#
_cell.length_a   1.000
_cell.length_b   1.000
_cell.length_c   1.000
_cell.angle_alpha   90.00
_cell.angle_beta   90.00
_cell.angle_gamma   90.00
#
_symmetry.space_group_name_H-M   'P 1'
#
loop_
_entity.id
_entity.type
_entity.pdbx_description
1 polymer ?
#
loop_
_entity_poly.entity_id
_entity_poly.type
_entity_poly.pdbx_seq_one_letter_code
_entity_poly.pdbx_strand_id
1 'polypeptide(L)'
;MIVTIYPGMNRPYYLKNQGKLQGTYIRLGGTSRLADSTKIRELEIEGSNLSWDELTCIGYPVTAEAADKLCRDITNYRREAADPEGKLSFQVVSIEQLISWKVLKKVVPVF
;
A
#
# COMPACT_ATOMS: atom_id res chain seq x y z
N MET A 1 9.04 -1.31 -37.43
CA MET A 1 9.90 -0.55 -36.49
C MET A 1 9.53 -0.96 -35.08
N ILE A 2 10.46 -1.54 -34.32
CA ILE A 2 10.24 -1.91 -32.91
C ILE A 2 10.97 -0.85 -32.08
N VAL A 3 10.23 -0.16 -31.22
CA VAL A 3 10.81 0.81 -30.28
C VAL A 3 10.94 0.11 -28.94
N THR A 4 12.17 -0.15 -28.52
CA THR A 4 12.46 -0.72 -27.20
C THR A 4 12.65 0.42 -26.22
N ILE A 5 11.74 0.55 -25.26
CA ILE A 5 11.82 1.56 -24.20
C ILE A 5 12.41 0.87 -22.97
N TYR A 6 13.51 1.40 -22.46
CA TYR A 6 14.11 0.87 -21.25
C TYR A 6 13.22 1.16 -20.03
N PRO A 7 13.25 0.28 -19.01
CA PRO A 7 12.37 0.43 -17.86
C PRO A 7 12.77 1.66 -17.03
N GLY A 8 12.03 2.77 -17.20
CA GLY A 8 12.21 4.00 -16.39
C GLY A 8 11.39 3.99 -15.09
N MET A 9 11.53 5.05 -14.29
CA MET A 9 10.75 5.26 -13.06
C MET A 9 9.27 5.56 -13.34
N ASN A 10 8.93 6.13 -14.50
CA ASN A 10 7.56 6.52 -14.83
C ASN A 10 6.86 5.44 -15.66
N ARG A 11 6.48 4.33 -15.03
CA ARG A 11 5.65 3.28 -15.65
C ARG A 11 4.20 3.38 -15.17
N PRO A 12 3.23 2.98 -16.01
CA PRO A 12 3.36 2.52 -17.40
C PRO A 12 3.57 3.66 -18.40
N TYR A 13 4.16 3.32 -19.55
CA TYR A 13 4.13 4.19 -20.74
C TYR A 13 2.83 3.97 -21.50
N TYR A 14 2.15 5.06 -21.85
CA TYR A 14 0.86 5.02 -22.53
C TYR A 14 0.74 6.10 -23.59
N LEU A 15 -0.16 5.86 -24.55
CA LEU A 15 -0.51 6.85 -25.56
C LEU A 15 -1.31 7.99 -24.91
N LYS A 16 -0.74 9.21 -24.94
CA LYS A 16 -1.30 10.39 -24.27
C LYS A 16 -2.74 10.71 -24.68
N ASN A 17 -3.09 10.47 -25.95
CA ASN A 17 -4.43 10.71 -26.49
C ASN A 17 -5.49 9.71 -26.00
N GLN A 18 -5.09 8.53 -25.51
CA GLN A 18 -5.99 7.46 -25.05
C GLN A 18 -6.00 7.30 -23.53
N GLY A 19 -5.10 7.99 -22.82
CA GLY A 19 -4.96 7.89 -21.37
C GLY A 19 -4.35 6.56 -20.90
N LYS A 20 -4.17 6.41 -19.58
CA LYS A 20 -3.47 5.24 -19.00
C LYS A 20 -4.21 3.92 -19.25
N LEU A 21 -5.52 3.88 -19.01
CA LEU A 21 -6.31 2.66 -19.07
C LEU A 21 -6.46 2.11 -20.50
N GLN A 22 -6.61 2.99 -21.49
CA GLN A 22 -6.83 2.58 -22.89
C GLN A 22 -5.61 2.80 -23.80
N GLY A 23 -4.55 3.42 -23.29
CA GLY A 23 -3.32 3.72 -24.04
C GLY A 23 -2.11 2.90 -23.62
N THR A 24 -2.22 2.02 -22.61
CA THR A 24 -1.12 1.14 -22.18
C THR A 24 -1.16 -0.18 -22.94
N TYR A 25 -0.06 -0.56 -23.58
CA TYR A 25 0.06 -1.81 -24.32
C TYR A 25 1.20 -2.66 -23.79
N ILE A 26 0.98 -3.97 -23.75
CA ILE A 26 2.00 -4.98 -23.43
C ILE A 26 2.25 -5.88 -24.63
N ARG A 27 3.48 -6.37 -24.75
CA ARG A 27 3.83 -7.36 -25.78
C ARG A 27 3.71 -8.76 -25.19
N LEU A 28 2.86 -9.57 -25.82
CA LEU A 28 2.72 -10.99 -25.50
C LEU A 28 3.06 -11.79 -26.78
N GLY A 29 4.23 -12.41 -26.75
CA GLY A 29 4.82 -13.07 -27.93
C GLY A 29 5.06 -12.09 -29.09
N GLY A 30 4.49 -12.40 -30.26
CA GLY A 30 4.60 -11.57 -31.47
C GLY A 30 3.65 -10.38 -31.52
N THR A 31 2.67 -10.29 -30.62
CA THR A 31 1.57 -9.31 -30.69
C THR A 31 1.62 -8.27 -29.58
N SER A 32 1.23 -7.03 -29.89
CA SER A 32 0.98 -6.00 -28.88
C SER A 32 -0.50 -5.97 -28.55
N ARG A 33 -0.85 -6.10 -27.27
CA ARG A 33 -2.23 -6.11 -26.78
C ARG A 33 -2.40 -5.01 -25.74
N LEU A 34 -3.64 -4.56 -25.56
CA LEU A 34 -3.96 -3.62 -24.50
C LEU A 34 -3.65 -4.26 -23.14
N ALA A 35 -3.04 -3.50 -22.24
CA ALA A 35 -2.77 -3.95 -20.89
C ALA A 35 -4.06 -3.98 -20.09
N ASP A 36 -4.29 -5.06 -19.35
CA ASP A 36 -5.37 -5.10 -18.37
C ASP A 36 -5.08 -4.13 -17.21
N SER A 37 -6.14 -3.68 -16.55
CA SER A 37 -6.11 -2.86 -15.34
C SER A 37 -5.18 -3.42 -14.26
N THR A 38 -5.17 -4.74 -14.09
CA THR A 38 -4.27 -5.46 -13.17
C THR A 38 -2.80 -5.24 -13.54
N LYS A 39 -2.48 -5.35 -14.84
CA LYS A 39 -1.13 -5.16 -15.38
C LYS A 39 -0.67 -3.71 -15.30
N ILE A 40 -1.59 -2.77 -15.53
CA ILE A 40 -1.34 -1.34 -15.39
C ILE A 40 -0.95 -1.04 -13.94
N ARG A 41 -1.69 -1.58 -12.97
CA ARG A 41 -1.40 -1.40 -11.54
C ARG A 41 -0.06 -2.01 -11.12
N GLU A 42 0.28 -3.20 -11.61
CA GLU A 42 1.62 -3.80 -11.45
C GLU A 42 2.72 -2.84 -11.93
N LEU A 43 2.57 -2.29 -13.13
CA LEU A 43 3.55 -1.36 -13.70
C LEU A 43 3.64 -0.05 -12.90
N GLU A 44 2.53 0.43 -12.35
CA GLU A 44 2.53 1.60 -11.46
C GLU A 44 3.24 1.31 -10.12
N ILE A 45 3.07 0.09 -9.57
CA ILE A 45 3.79 -0.37 -8.38
C ILE A 45 5.28 -0.56 -8.67
N GLU A 46 5.67 -1.02 -9.85
CA GLU A 46 7.09 -1.11 -10.23
C GLU A 46 7.74 0.27 -10.44
N GLY A 47 6.97 1.26 -10.92
CA GLY A 47 7.46 2.61 -11.18
C GLY A 47 7.48 3.50 -9.92
N SER A 48 6.50 3.29 -9.04
CA SER A 48 6.48 3.93 -7.73
C SER A 48 7.39 3.11 -6.80
N ASN A 49 8.14 3.70 -5.89
CA ASN A 49 8.89 2.91 -4.88
C ASN A 49 7.94 2.29 -3.82
N LEU A 50 6.86 1.66 -4.25
CA LEU A 50 5.89 0.96 -3.43
C LEU A 50 6.06 -0.55 -3.67
N SER A 51 6.10 -1.32 -2.59
CA SER A 51 6.05 -2.79 -2.68
C SER A 51 4.61 -3.30 -2.50
N TRP A 52 4.37 -4.53 -2.92
CA TRP A 52 3.09 -5.23 -2.67
C TRP A 52 2.73 -5.26 -1.18
N ASP A 53 3.72 -5.39 -0.30
CA ASP A 53 3.54 -5.41 1.16
C ASP A 53 3.17 -4.04 1.75
N GLU A 54 3.38 -2.94 1.02
CA GLU A 54 2.99 -1.59 1.45
C GLU A 54 1.60 -1.17 0.95
N LEU A 55 0.95 -2.01 0.14
CA LEU A 55 -0.39 -1.73 -0.36
C LEU A 55 -1.39 -1.73 0.79
N THR A 56 -2.27 -0.74 0.79
CA THR A 56 -3.32 -0.63 1.81
C THR A 56 -4.38 -1.68 1.48
N CYS A 57 -4.84 -2.45 2.46
CA CYS A 57 -5.98 -3.34 2.28
C CYS A 57 -7.26 -2.50 2.08
N ILE A 58 -7.62 -2.29 0.81
CA ILE A 58 -8.84 -1.56 0.45
C ILE A 58 -10.04 -2.48 0.68
N GLY A 59 -11.07 -1.98 1.37
CA GLY A 59 -12.33 -2.71 1.61
C GLY A 59 -12.48 -3.32 3.00
N TYR A 60 -11.46 -3.23 3.87
CA TYR A 60 -11.59 -3.58 5.28
C TYR A 60 -11.61 -2.30 6.13
N PRO A 61 -12.80 -1.71 6.40
CA PRO A 61 -12.88 -0.54 7.25
C PRO A 61 -12.44 -0.93 8.67
N VAL A 62 -11.49 -0.19 9.21
CA VAL A 62 -11.08 -0.37 10.61
C VAL A 62 -12.14 0.32 11.47
N THR A 63 -12.91 -0.48 12.22
CA THR A 63 -13.83 0.05 13.23
C THR A 63 -13.02 0.65 14.39
N ALA A 64 -13.54 1.72 15.01
CA ALA A 64 -12.89 2.33 16.18
C ALA A 64 -12.66 1.31 17.30
N GLU A 65 -13.61 0.39 17.49
CA GLU A 65 -13.51 -0.71 18.45
C GLU A 65 -12.34 -1.67 18.16
N ALA A 66 -12.10 -2.00 16.89
CA ALA A 66 -10.98 -2.87 16.51
C ALA A 66 -9.63 -2.19 16.71
N ALA A 67 -9.53 -0.89 16.43
CA ALA A 67 -8.34 -0.10 16.69
C ALA A 67 -8.06 0.00 18.20
N ASP A 68 -9.08 0.27 19.01
CA ASP A 68 -8.97 0.33 20.47
C ASP A 68 -8.57 -1.02 21.07
N LYS A 69 -9.14 -2.12 20.55
CA LYS A 69 -8.75 -3.46 20.95
C LYS A 69 -7.27 -3.72 20.66
N LEU A 70 -6.80 -3.39 19.45
CA LEU A 70 -5.40 -3.54 19.08
C LEU A 70 -4.47 -2.70 19.97
N CYS A 71 -4.83 -1.45 20.27
CA CYS A 71 -4.08 -0.59 21.18
C CYS A 71 -3.94 -1.23 22.58
N ARG A 72 -5.03 -1.81 23.10
CA ARG A 72 -5.03 -2.52 24.40
C ARG A 72 -4.16 -3.77 24.35
N ASP A 73 -4.30 -4.59 23.31
CA ASP A 73 -3.55 -5.83 23.15
C ASP A 73 -2.04 -5.55 23.07
N ILE A 74 -1.61 -4.54 22.30
CA ILE A 74 -0.19 -4.13 22.23
C ILE A 74 0.30 -3.61 23.58
N THR A 75 -0.51 -2.84 24.30
CA THR A 75 -0.14 -2.29 25.60
C THR A 75 0.02 -3.41 26.64
N ASN A 76 -0.87 -4.40 26.64
CA ASN A 76 -0.78 -5.56 27.51
C ASN A 76 0.43 -6.43 27.17
N TYR A 77 0.64 -6.74 25.89
CA TYR A 77 1.80 -7.51 25.44
C TYR A 77 3.13 -6.82 25.83
N ARG A 78 3.21 -5.49 25.68
CA ARG A 78 4.39 -4.73 26.12
C ARG A 78 4.61 -4.81 27.62
N ARG A 79 3.54 -4.73 28.42
CA ARG A 79 3.63 -4.85 29.88
C ARG A 79 4.13 -6.24 30.27
N GLU A 80 3.55 -7.28 29.71
CA GLU A 80 3.93 -8.68 29.97
C GLU A 80 5.37 -8.99 29.54
N ALA A 81 5.80 -8.47 28.38
CA ALA A 81 7.13 -8.73 27.84
C ALA A 81 8.24 -7.90 28.51
N ALA A 82 7.95 -6.66 28.92
CA ALA A 82 8.98 -5.75 29.45
C ALA A 82 9.06 -5.74 30.98
N ASP A 83 8.00 -6.12 31.69
CA ASP A 83 7.98 -6.04 33.15
C ASP A 83 7.00 -7.04 33.80
N PRO A 84 7.46 -8.25 34.13
CA PRO A 84 6.65 -9.21 34.87
C PRO A 84 6.33 -8.76 36.32
N GLU A 85 7.01 -7.73 36.85
CA GLU A 85 6.83 -7.23 38.22
C GLU A 85 5.99 -5.94 38.33
N GLY A 86 5.60 -5.31 37.21
CA GLY A 86 4.62 -4.21 37.15
C GLY A 86 5.08 -2.85 37.70
N LYS A 87 6.38 -2.57 37.70
CA LYS A 87 7.02 -1.32 38.16
C LYS A 87 7.13 -0.22 37.09
N LEU A 88 7.01 -0.51 35.79
CA LEU A 88 7.12 0.51 34.74
C LEU A 88 5.77 1.05 34.26
N SER A 89 5.63 2.37 34.28
CA SER A 89 4.54 3.07 33.61
C SER A 89 4.81 3.13 32.10
N PHE A 90 4.12 2.30 31.32
CA PHE A 90 4.16 2.37 29.86
C PHE A 90 3.17 3.40 29.34
N GLN A 91 3.58 4.19 28.35
CA GLN A 91 2.65 5.03 27.60
C GLN A 91 1.67 4.15 26.82
N VAL A 92 0.38 4.44 26.96
CA VAL A 92 -0.69 3.73 26.24
C VAL A 92 -0.56 4.00 24.75
N VAL A 93 -0.72 2.95 23.94
CA VAL A 93 -0.66 3.10 22.48
C VAL A 93 -1.87 3.88 21.98
N SER A 94 -1.62 4.96 21.23
CA SER A 94 -2.67 5.77 20.59
C SER A 94 -2.82 5.42 19.11
N ILE A 95 -3.97 5.76 18.51
CA ILE A 95 -4.22 5.58 17.08
C ILE A 95 -3.17 6.31 16.23
N GLU A 96 -2.67 7.46 16.69
CA GLU A 96 -1.61 8.21 16.01
C GLU A 96 -0.30 7.40 15.90
N GLN A 97 0.03 6.62 16.93
CA GLN A 97 1.19 5.72 16.89
C GLN A 97 0.99 4.58 15.89
N LEU A 98 -0.23 4.01 15.82
CA LEU A 98 -0.55 3.00 14.82
C LEU A 98 -0.44 3.54 13.38
N ILE A 99 -0.78 4.81 13.17
CA ILE A 99 -0.58 5.50 11.90
C ILE A 99 0.91 5.72 11.63
N SER A 100 1.67 6.14 12.64
CA SER A 100 3.12 6.33 12.53
C SER A 100 3.86 5.03 12.18
N TRP A 101 3.40 3.88 12.68
CA TRP A 101 3.98 2.57 12.35
C TRP A 101 3.50 2.02 11.00
N LYS A 102 2.74 2.79 10.23
CA LYS A 102 2.09 2.35 8.97
C LYS A 102 1.14 1.15 9.13
N VAL A 103 0.76 0.79 10.36
CA VAL A 103 -0.23 -0.28 10.63
C VAL A 103 -1.62 0.17 10.19
N LEU A 104 -1.94 1.44 10.44
CA LEU A 104 -3.14 2.09 9.94
C LEU A 104 -2.75 3.17 8.93
N LYS A 105 -3.47 3.25 7.81
CA LYS A 105 -3.38 4.38 6.89
C LYS A 105 -4.69 5.14 6.91
N LYS A 106 -4.63 6.44 7.19
CA LYS A 106 -5.78 7.31 7.04
C LYS A 106 -6.07 7.43 5.54
N VAL A 107 -7.17 6.83 5.10
CA VAL A 107 -7.67 7.05 3.74
C VAL A 107 -8.19 8.47 3.71
N VAL A 108 -7.41 9.39 3.15
CA VAL A 108 -7.91 10.72 2.82
C VAL A 108 -8.77 10.53 1.58
N PRO A 109 -10.09 10.83 1.64
CA PRO A 109 -10.91 10.80 0.45
C PRO A 109 -10.36 11.85 -0.51
N VAL A 110 -9.80 11.38 -1.62
CA VAL A 110 -9.46 12.23 -2.76
C VAL A 110 -10.79 12.51 -3.45
N PHE A 111 -11.31 13.73 -3.24
CA PHE A 111 -12.45 14.27 -3.99
C PHE A 111 -12.03 14.62 -5.42
#